data_AF-A0A4S8N449-F1
#
_entry.id   AF-A0A4S8N449-F1
#
_cell.length_a   1.000
_cell.length_b   1.000
_cell.length_c   1.000
_cell.angle_alpha   90.00
_cell.angle_beta   90.00
_cell.angle_gamma   90.00
#
_symmetry.space_group_name_H-M   'P 1'
#
loop_
_entity.id
_entity.type
_entity.pdbx_description
1 polymer ?
#
loop_
_entity_poly.entity_id
_entity_poly.type
_entity_poly.pdbx_seq_one_letter_code
_entity_poly.pdbx_strand_id
1 'polypeptide(L)'
;MPPTADDPETGRAPSPACPSWCVTTAGEHATDEPDSWLHEGPRFGAIRTWCLDHEEPVFSATVDDEALADLSAGDLRRLAGDALEAALWIDRQAGAPLPLAGRSVVDLVREAHERATRSA
;
A
#
# COMPACT_ATOMS: atom_id res chain seq x y z
N MET A 1 -1.59 -37.50 -43.76
CA MET A 1 -2.22 -37.30 -42.44
C MET A 1 -1.43 -36.24 -41.72
N PRO A 2 -2.03 -35.13 -41.27
CA PRO A 2 -1.32 -34.11 -40.50
C PRO A 2 -1.20 -34.56 -39.03
N PRO A 3 -0.13 -34.19 -38.31
CA PRO A 3 -0.13 -34.28 -36.85
C PRO A 3 -1.04 -33.18 -36.25
N THR A 4 -1.87 -33.62 -35.32
CA THR A 4 -2.77 -32.86 -34.45
C THR A 4 -2.06 -32.20 -33.27
N ALA A 5 -2.68 -31.12 -32.79
CA ALA A 5 -2.57 -30.51 -31.45
C ALA A 5 -1.30 -29.69 -31.16
N ASP A 6 -1.32 -28.43 -31.63
CA ASP A 6 -0.91 -27.33 -30.76
C ASP A 6 -2.01 -27.16 -29.70
N ASP A 7 -1.75 -27.64 -28.47
CA ASP A 7 -2.42 -27.11 -27.29
C ASP A 7 -1.85 -25.70 -27.06
N PRO A 8 -2.60 -24.60 -27.27
CA PRO A 8 -2.15 -23.32 -26.76
C PRO A 8 -2.19 -23.43 -25.24
N GLU A 9 -0.99 -23.33 -24.66
CA GLU A 9 -0.74 -23.24 -23.24
C GLU A 9 -1.85 -22.44 -22.54
N THR A 10 -2.36 -23.06 -21.49
CA THR A 10 -3.30 -22.52 -20.51
C THR A 10 -3.07 -21.02 -20.34
N GLY A 11 -4.08 -20.21 -20.68
CA GLY A 11 -4.09 -18.74 -20.59
C GLY A 11 -3.97 -18.23 -19.15
N ARG A 12 -2.85 -18.54 -18.50
CA ARG A 12 -2.45 -18.00 -17.22
C ARG A 12 -1.83 -16.64 -17.51
N ALA A 13 -2.46 -15.58 -17.00
CA ALA A 13 -1.88 -14.25 -17.03
C ALA A 13 -0.40 -14.32 -16.56
N PRO A 14 0.51 -13.52 -17.16
CA PRO A 14 1.89 -13.46 -16.72
C PRO A 14 1.93 -13.17 -15.22
N SER A 15 2.83 -13.84 -14.50
CA SER A 15 2.97 -13.61 -13.06
C SER A 15 3.33 -12.14 -12.79
N PRO A 16 2.79 -11.52 -11.71
CA PRO A 16 3.05 -10.12 -11.41
C PRO A 16 4.53 -9.90 -11.17
N ALA A 17 5.09 -8.87 -11.81
CA ALA A 17 6.45 -8.42 -11.57
C ALA A 17 6.50 -7.67 -10.24
N CYS A 18 6.78 -8.39 -9.15
CA CYS A 18 6.79 -7.80 -7.83
C CYS A 18 7.98 -6.82 -7.66
N PRO A 19 7.75 -5.58 -7.19
CA PRO A 19 8.85 -4.69 -6.84
C PRO A 19 9.64 -5.24 -5.66
N SER A 20 10.90 -4.82 -5.51
CA SER A 20 11.81 -5.37 -4.48
C SER A 20 11.35 -5.21 -3.02
N TRP A 21 10.40 -4.29 -2.77
CA TRP A 21 9.80 -4.06 -1.46
C TRP A 21 8.51 -4.86 -1.24
N CYS A 22 7.94 -5.48 -2.28
CA CYS A 22 6.70 -6.25 -2.18
C CYS A 22 6.96 -7.51 -1.35
N VAL A 23 6.15 -7.70 -0.31
CA VAL A 23 6.27 -8.86 0.60
C VAL A 23 5.37 -10.03 0.20
N THR A 24 4.41 -9.77 -0.69
CA THR A 24 3.44 -10.74 -1.20
C THR A 24 4.06 -11.60 -2.30
N THR A 25 3.74 -12.89 -2.34
CA THR A 25 4.12 -13.76 -3.46
C THR A 25 3.17 -13.57 -4.65
N ALA A 26 3.60 -13.96 -5.86
CA ALA A 26 2.79 -13.86 -7.08
C ALA A 26 1.37 -14.45 -6.98
N GLY A 27 1.14 -15.45 -6.12
CA GLY A 27 -0.17 -16.09 -5.95
C GLY A 27 -1.06 -15.47 -4.86
N GLU A 28 -0.54 -14.56 -4.06
CA GLU A 28 -1.25 -13.94 -2.92
C GLU A 28 -1.77 -12.54 -3.24
N HIS A 29 -1.43 -11.99 -4.40
CA HIS A 29 -1.91 -10.69 -4.83
C HIS A 29 -3.42 -10.74 -5.07
N ALA A 30 -4.14 -9.79 -4.50
CA ALA A 30 -5.52 -9.54 -4.90
C ALA A 30 -5.55 -8.86 -6.27
N THR A 31 -6.58 -9.17 -7.05
CA THR A 31 -6.90 -8.51 -8.32
C THR A 31 -8.30 -7.94 -8.18
N ASP A 32 -8.42 -6.63 -8.00
CA ASP A 32 -9.72 -5.97 -7.97
C ASP A 32 -10.24 -5.71 -9.40
N GLU A 33 -9.33 -5.55 -10.38
CA GLU A 33 -9.62 -5.43 -11.81
C GLU A 33 -8.72 -6.37 -12.63
N PRO A 34 -9.08 -6.69 -13.89
CA PRO A 34 -8.18 -7.39 -14.79
C PRO A 34 -6.87 -6.60 -14.93
N ASP A 35 -5.75 -7.25 -14.69
CA ASP A 35 -4.38 -6.71 -14.81
C ASP A 35 -3.97 -5.67 -13.74
N SER A 36 -4.80 -5.38 -12.73
CA SER A 36 -4.38 -4.58 -11.57
C SER A 36 -3.96 -5.46 -10.41
N TRP A 37 -2.70 -5.33 -10.00
CA TRP A 37 -2.11 -6.15 -8.96
C TRP A 37 -1.93 -5.33 -7.69
N LEU A 38 -2.45 -5.82 -6.57
CA LEU A 38 -2.27 -5.19 -5.28
C LEU A 38 -1.01 -5.74 -4.59
N HIS A 39 0.06 -4.95 -4.60
CA HIS A 39 1.31 -5.29 -3.91
C HIS A 39 1.24 -4.88 -2.44
N GLU A 40 1.58 -5.77 -1.53
CA GLU A 40 1.74 -5.44 -0.11
C GLU A 40 3.17 -4.95 0.15
N GLY A 41 3.29 -3.78 0.77
CA GLY A 41 4.54 -3.24 1.26
C GLY A 41 4.87 -3.70 2.69
N PRO A 42 5.84 -3.03 3.35
CA PRO A 42 6.13 -3.29 4.75
C PRO A 42 4.96 -2.94 5.67
N ARG A 43 4.97 -3.56 6.84
CA ARG A 43 4.02 -3.32 7.93
C ARG A 43 4.66 -2.46 9.01
N PHE A 44 3.91 -1.48 9.51
CA PHE A 44 4.31 -0.60 10.62
C PHE A 44 3.31 -0.81 11.75
N GLY A 45 3.62 -1.71 12.68
CA GLY A 45 2.71 -2.10 13.76
C GLY A 45 1.36 -2.61 13.23
N ALA A 46 0.28 -1.87 13.50
CA ALA A 46 -1.07 -2.18 13.04
C ALA A 46 -1.34 -1.77 11.58
N ILE A 47 -0.42 -1.05 10.93
CA ILE A 47 -0.63 -0.43 9.62
C ILE A 47 0.03 -1.25 8.53
N ARG A 48 -0.76 -1.67 7.55
CA ARG A 48 -0.31 -2.36 6.34
C ARG A 48 -0.28 -1.37 5.19
N THR A 49 0.77 -1.41 4.37
CA THR A 49 0.92 -0.54 3.21
C THR A 49 0.69 -1.30 1.92
N TRP A 50 0.19 -0.61 0.91
CA TRP A 50 -0.23 -1.20 -0.35
C TRP A 50 0.17 -0.33 -1.53
N CYS A 51 0.35 -0.96 -2.69
CA CYS A 51 0.39 -0.29 -3.98
C CYS A 51 -0.57 -1.01 -4.92
N LEU A 52 -1.48 -0.26 -5.51
CA LEU A 52 -2.27 -0.73 -6.64
C LEU A 52 -1.51 -0.40 -7.92
N ASP A 53 -1.04 -1.43 -8.62
CA ASP A 53 -0.21 -1.30 -9.82
C ASP A 53 -1.08 -0.99 -11.05
N HIS A 54 -1.12 0.29 -11.43
CA HIS A 54 -1.75 0.84 -12.62
C HIS A 54 -0.73 1.69 -13.41
N GLU A 55 -1.15 2.33 -14.51
CA GLU A 55 -0.30 3.29 -15.24
C GLU A 55 0.25 4.40 -14.32
N GLU A 56 -0.57 4.84 -13.36
CA GLU A 56 -0.13 5.66 -12.23
C GLU A 56 -0.31 4.86 -10.92
N PRO A 57 0.79 4.44 -10.25
CA PRO A 57 0.69 3.61 -9.06
C PRO A 57 0.07 4.38 -7.89
N VAL A 58 -0.93 3.77 -7.24
CA VAL A 58 -1.60 4.36 -6.09
C VAL A 58 -1.14 3.67 -4.82
N PHE A 59 -0.44 4.42 -3.97
CA PHE A 59 0.00 3.95 -2.66
C PHE A 59 -1.02 4.27 -1.59
N SER A 60 -1.32 3.29 -0.74
CA SER A 60 -2.29 3.44 0.34
C SER A 60 -1.87 2.65 1.58
N ALA A 61 -2.65 2.79 2.66
CA ALA A 61 -2.47 2.00 3.85
C ALA A 61 -3.83 1.64 4.46
N THR A 62 -3.90 0.47 5.08
CA THR A 62 -5.04 0.04 5.90
C THR A 62 -4.58 -0.21 7.32
N VAL A 63 -5.50 -0.10 8.28
CA VAL A 63 -5.24 -0.42 9.67
C VAL A 63 -5.91 -1.75 9.99
N ASP A 64 -5.21 -2.59 10.74
CA ASP A 64 -5.75 -3.84 11.25
C ASP A 64 -6.75 -3.55 12.38
N ASP A 65 -8.04 -3.68 12.08
CA ASP A 65 -9.14 -3.32 13.00
C ASP A 65 -9.09 -4.10 14.32
N GLU A 66 -8.58 -5.34 14.30
CA GLU A 66 -8.42 -6.15 15.52
C GLU A 66 -7.40 -5.54 16.48
N ALA A 67 -6.44 -4.78 15.96
CA ALA A 67 -5.41 -4.10 16.74
C ALA A 67 -5.88 -2.76 17.35
N LEU A 68 -7.11 -2.31 17.05
CA LEU A 68 -7.62 -0.99 17.46
C LEU A 68 -8.65 -1.02 18.61
N ALA A 69 -8.90 -2.17 19.23
CA ALA A 69 -9.80 -2.26 20.37
C ALA A 69 -9.12 -1.78 21.68
N ASP A 70 -9.81 -0.92 22.45
CA ASP A 70 -9.43 -0.47 23.80
C ASP A 70 -8.02 0.15 23.93
N LEU A 71 -7.69 1.09 23.04
CA LEU A 71 -6.37 1.73 23.01
C LEU A 71 -6.10 2.61 24.23
N SER A 72 -4.98 2.35 24.92
CA SER A 72 -4.46 3.28 25.93
C SER A 72 -3.84 4.52 25.27
N ALA A 73 -3.57 5.56 26.07
CA ALA A 73 -2.80 6.72 25.59
C ALA A 73 -1.38 6.35 25.12
N GLY A 74 -0.81 5.24 25.61
CA GLY A 74 0.46 4.71 25.11
C GLY A 74 0.30 4.11 23.71
N ASP A 75 -0.77 3.34 23.50
CA ASP A 75 -1.05 2.68 22.23
C ASP A 75 -1.41 3.70 21.15
N LEU A 76 -2.17 4.75 21.49
CA LEU A 76 -2.43 5.86 20.58
C LEU A 76 -1.15 6.57 20.12
N ARG A 77 -0.17 6.77 21.02
CA ARG A 77 1.12 7.37 20.64
C ARG A 77 1.93 6.45 19.75
N ARG A 78 1.88 5.13 19.98
CA ARG A 78 2.55 4.13 19.13
C ARG A 78 1.92 4.11 17.75
N LEU A 79 0.59 4.03 17.67
CA LEU A 79 -0.15 4.06 16.41
C LEU A 79 0.14 5.34 15.61
N ALA A 80 0.25 6.49 16.27
CA ALA A 80 0.63 7.73 15.60
C ALA A 80 2.07 7.69 15.04
N GLY A 81 3.00 7.04 15.73
CA GLY A 81 4.37 6.80 15.25
C GLY A 81 4.39 5.86 14.04
N ASP A 82 3.70 4.73 14.15
CA ASP A 82 3.55 3.76 13.08
C ASP A 82 2.92 4.40 11.82
N ALA A 83 1.90 5.25 12.00
CA ALA A 83 1.25 5.98 10.92
C ALA A 83 2.18 6.97 10.23
N LEU A 84 3.03 7.65 11.00
CA LEU A 84 4.02 8.56 10.45
C LEU A 84 5.08 7.79 9.63
N GLU A 85 5.56 6.66 10.14
CA GLU A 85 6.54 5.83 9.40
C GLU A 85 5.95 5.27 8.10
N ALA A 86 4.70 4.80 8.14
CA ALA A 86 3.97 4.34 6.96
C ALA A 86 3.81 5.47 5.93
N ALA A 87 3.40 6.68 6.37
CA ALA A 87 3.27 7.83 5.48
C ALA A 87 4.59 8.24 4.83
N LEU A 88 5.69 8.28 5.61
CA LEU A 88 7.02 8.58 5.08
C LEU A 88 7.52 7.52 4.09
N TRP A 89 7.15 6.26 4.29
CA TRP A 89 7.42 5.21 3.32
C TRP A 89 6.62 5.42 2.03
N ILE A 90 5.32 5.71 2.13
CA ILE A 90 4.44 5.99 0.98
C ILE A 90 4.99 7.17 0.17
N ASP A 91 5.31 8.29 0.83
CA ASP A 91 5.86 9.48 0.19
C ASP A 91 7.13 9.16 -0.61
N ARG A 92 8.01 8.32 -0.05
CA ARG A 92 9.24 7.87 -0.71
C ARG A 92 8.94 7.05 -1.97
N GLN A 93 7.95 6.15 -1.93
CA GLN A 93 7.61 5.34 -3.10
C GLN A 93 6.93 6.18 -4.19
N ALA A 94 6.08 7.13 -3.81
CA ALA A 94 5.39 8.02 -4.75
C ALA A 94 6.33 9.09 -5.34
N GLY A 95 7.60 9.14 -4.93
CA GLY A 95 8.53 10.21 -5.31
C GLY A 95 8.12 11.59 -4.80
N ALA A 96 7.24 11.64 -3.79
CA ALA A 96 6.75 12.88 -3.22
C ALA A 96 7.90 13.60 -2.48
N PRO A 97 8.00 14.93 -2.60
CA PRO A 97 8.97 15.68 -1.81
C PRO A 97 8.66 15.49 -0.33
N LEU A 98 9.62 14.92 0.41
CA LEU A 98 9.53 14.77 1.86
C LEU A 98 9.19 16.13 2.49
N PRO A 99 8.33 16.16 3.53
CA PRO A 99 7.97 17.40 4.19
C PRO A 99 9.24 18.13 4.63
N LEU A 100 9.45 19.31 4.04
CA LEU A 100 10.63 20.15 4.20
C LEU A 100 10.97 20.31 5.68
N ALA A 101 12.26 20.19 6.01
CA ALA A 101 12.79 20.51 7.33
C ALA A 101 12.27 21.90 7.78
N GLY A 102 11.52 21.93 8.88
CA GLY A 102 10.96 23.16 9.45
C GLY A 102 9.43 23.18 9.60
N ARG A 103 8.69 22.20 9.07
CA ARG A 103 7.24 22.08 9.34
C ARG A 103 6.98 21.29 10.62
N SER A 104 6.05 21.80 11.45
CA SER A 104 5.60 21.07 12.64
C SER A 104 4.76 19.85 12.22
N VAL A 105 4.93 18.74 12.93
CA VAL A 105 4.07 17.54 12.79
C VAL A 105 2.59 17.90 12.93
N VAL A 106 2.27 18.86 13.80
CA VAL A 106 0.89 19.32 14.00
C VAL A 106 0.30 19.94 12.72
N ASP A 107 1.10 20.71 11.99
CA ASP A 107 0.64 21.35 10.75
C ASP A 107 0.46 20.33 9.62
N LEU A 108 1.35 19.32 9.57
CA LEU A 108 1.23 18.21 8.63
C LEU A 108 -0.04 17.39 8.90
N VAL A 109 -0.30 17.05 10.17
CA VAL A 109 -1.50 16.32 10.57
C VAL A 109 -2.76 17.13 10.26
N ARG A 110 -2.76 18.45 10.52
CA ARG A 110 -3.91 19.30 10.20
C ARG A 110 -4.20 19.36 8.70
N GLU A 111 -3.17 19.54 7.87
CA GLU A 111 -3.32 19.56 6.42
C GLU A 111 -3.82 18.21 5.87
N ALA A 112 -3.26 17.10 6.36
CA ALA A 112 -3.70 15.76 5.97
C ALA A 112 -5.17 15.53 6.34
N HIS A 113 -5.59 15.95 7.53
CA HIS A 113 -6.98 15.88 7.96
C HIS A 113 -7.92 16.71 7.07
N GLU A 114 -7.55 17.96 6.76
CA GLU A 114 -8.32 18.83 5.85
C GLU A 114 -8.41 18.28 4.43
N ARG A 115 -7.41 17.54 3.96
CA ARG A 115 -7.43 16.88 2.64
C ARG A 115 -8.36 15.68 2.65
N ALA A 116 -8.21 14.79 3.63
CA ALA A 116 -9.03 13.58 3.77
C ALA A 116 -10.53 13.91 3.91
N THR A 117 -10.86 14.97 4.65
CA THR A 117 -12.25 15.41 4.87
C THR A 117 -12.88 16.15 3.68
N ARG A 118 -12.08 16.67 2.74
CA ARG A 118 -12.59 17.28 1.50
C ARG A 118 -12.82 16.28 0.37
N SER A 119 -12.17 15.12 0.46
CA SER A 119 -12.26 14.05 -0.54
C SER A 119 -13.32 13.00 -0.21
N ALA A 120 -14.02 13.13 0.92
CA ALA A 120 -15.17 12.33 1.35
C ALA A 120 -16.48 13.07 1.09
#